data_AF-A0A015LPT2-F1
#
_entry.id   AF-A0A015LPT2-F1
#
_cell.length_a   1.000
_cell.length_b   1.000
_cell.length_c   1.000
_cell.angle_alpha   90.00
_cell.angle_beta   90.00
_cell.angle_gamma   90.00
#
_symmetry.space_group_name_H-M   'P 1'
#
loop_
_entity.id
_entity.type
_entity.pdbx_description
1 polymer ?
#
loop_
_entity_poly.entity_id
_entity_poly.type
_entity_poly.pdbx_seq_one_letter_code
_entity_poly.pdbx_strand_id
1 'polypeptide(L)'
;MSLSSANEYVLQAIMGNLLSLKYCIPELTLVMNSQRPKGSGRFGFSDIFILSYKGNNNVILELKYISLVGLMNGMQKNNLGANELEKLDKILEKEDEESILKRPYTYWSKEDKKTKLTTIGDILNNGMNQLNSYENNFKRKSNQ
;
A
#
# COMPACT_ATOMS: atom_id res chain seq x y z
N MET A 1 21.71 2.24 -2.17
CA MET A 1 20.25 2.30 -2.43
C MET A 1 19.75 3.62 -1.87
N SER A 2 19.15 4.49 -2.68
CA SER A 2 18.62 5.77 -2.20
C SER A 2 17.21 5.58 -1.64
N LEU A 3 16.88 6.20 -0.50
CA LEU A 3 15.48 6.31 -0.04
C LEU A 3 14.58 6.97 -1.08
N SER A 4 15.14 7.78 -1.98
CA SER A 4 14.38 8.45 -3.05
C SER A 4 13.78 7.51 -4.09
N SER A 5 14.27 6.27 -4.18
CA SER A 5 13.76 5.24 -5.10
C SER A 5 12.94 4.15 -4.41
N ALA A 6 12.73 4.26 -3.09
CA ALA A 6 11.91 3.31 -2.36
C ALA A 6 10.45 3.39 -2.86
N ASN A 7 9.81 2.23 -2.92
CA ASN A 7 8.43 2.06 -3.39
C ASN A 7 7.78 0.88 -2.66
N GLU A 8 6.56 0.53 -3.03
CA GLU A 8 5.81 -0.57 -2.40
C GLU A 8 6.53 -1.92 -2.49
N TYR A 9 7.23 -2.23 -3.59
CA TYR A 9 8.03 -3.46 -3.69
C TYR A 9 9.18 -3.51 -2.68
N VAL A 10 9.82 -2.37 -2.42
CA VAL A 10 10.87 -2.27 -1.38
C VAL A 10 10.26 -2.46 0.00
N LEU A 11 9.11 -1.83 0.28
CA LEU A 11 8.38 -2.02 1.54
C LEU A 11 7.98 -3.49 1.74
N GLN A 12 7.46 -4.13 0.71
CA GLN A 12 7.09 -5.55 0.74
C GLN A 12 8.31 -6.45 0.98
N ALA A 13 9.46 -6.17 0.36
CA ALA A 13 10.69 -6.92 0.60
C ALA A 13 11.20 -6.75 2.05
N ILE A 14 11.11 -5.54 2.61
CA ILE A 14 11.45 -5.29 4.01
C ILE A 14 10.51 -6.06 4.93
N MET A 15 9.20 -5.96 4.71
CA MET A 15 8.20 -6.69 5.50
C MET A 15 8.38 -8.20 5.39
N GLY A 16 8.68 -8.72 4.20
CA GLY A 16 8.96 -10.14 3.99
C GLY A 16 10.21 -10.64 4.72
N ASN A 17 11.23 -9.80 4.90
CA ASN A 17 12.42 -10.13 5.70
C ASN A 17 12.18 -10.03 7.21
N LEU A 18 11.30 -9.11 7.65
CA LEU A 18 10.93 -8.96 9.07
C LEU A 18 9.98 -10.08 9.52
N LEU A 19 9.09 -10.51 8.64
CA LEU A 19 8.17 -11.61 8.87
C LEU A 19 8.86 -12.94 8.62
N SER A 20 8.51 -13.99 9.37
CA SER A 20 9.06 -15.33 9.12
C SER A 20 8.59 -15.84 7.76
N LEU A 21 9.53 -15.97 6.81
CA LEU A 21 9.27 -16.43 5.44
C LEU A 21 8.55 -17.79 5.36
N LYS A 22 8.62 -18.60 6.42
CA LYS A 22 8.04 -19.95 6.45
C LYS A 22 6.51 -19.96 6.21
N TYR A 23 5.83 -18.86 6.53
CA TYR A 23 4.37 -18.76 6.40
C TYR A 23 3.92 -17.57 5.56
N CYS A 24 4.85 -16.84 4.95
CA CYS A 24 4.55 -15.66 4.15
C CYS A 24 4.54 -16.02 2.66
N ILE A 25 3.41 -15.77 2.00
CA ILE A 25 3.26 -15.87 0.55
C ILE A 25 3.20 -14.45 0.01
N PRO A 26 4.28 -13.94 -0.61
CA PRO A 26 4.25 -12.65 -1.28
C PRO A 26 3.40 -12.72 -2.55
N GLU A 27 2.72 -11.63 -2.89
CA GLU A 27 1.95 -11.46 -4.13
C GLU A 27 0.92 -12.58 -4.39
N LEU A 28 0.16 -12.96 -3.36
CA LEU A 28 -0.85 -14.02 -3.51
C LEU A 28 -1.88 -13.63 -4.57
N THR A 29 -1.94 -14.41 -5.64
CA THR A 29 -2.90 -14.22 -6.73
C THR A 29 -4.26 -14.79 -6.35
N LEU A 30 -5.29 -13.95 -6.39
CA LEU A 30 -6.67 -14.30 -6.09
C LEU A 30 -7.53 -14.25 -7.35
N VAL A 31 -8.32 -15.30 -7.58
CA VAL A 31 -9.35 -15.28 -8.63
C VAL A 31 -10.54 -14.47 -8.11
N MET A 32 -10.62 -13.20 -8.51
CA MET A 32 -11.64 -12.25 -8.08
C MET A 32 -12.96 -12.46 -8.82
N ASN A 33 -12.90 -12.74 -10.12
CA ASN A 33 -14.07 -13.05 -10.94
C ASN A 33 -13.69 -14.02 -12.06
N SER A 34 -14.04 -15.29 -11.91
CA SER A 34 -13.70 -16.36 -12.86
C SER A 34 -14.34 -16.20 -14.24
N GLN A 35 -15.43 -15.43 -14.34
CA GLN A 35 -16.14 -15.18 -15.60
C GLN A 35 -15.46 -14.13 -16.47
N ARG A 36 -14.56 -13.31 -15.90
CA ARG A 36 -13.83 -12.30 -16.68
C ARG A 36 -12.68 -12.94 -17.48
N PRO A 37 -12.37 -12.46 -18.69
CA PRO A 37 -11.20 -12.90 -19.43
C PRO A 37 -9.89 -12.51 -18.72
N LYS A 38 -8.80 -13.20 -19.03
CA LYS A 38 -7.47 -12.87 -18.48
C LYS A 38 -7.10 -11.44 -18.89
N GLY A 39 -6.63 -10.63 -17.92
CA GLY A 39 -6.23 -9.24 -18.15
C GLY A 39 -7.33 -8.18 -17.94
N SER A 40 -8.59 -8.55 -17.68
CA SER A 40 -9.70 -7.59 -17.46
C SER A 40 -10.14 -7.46 -15.99
N GLY A 41 -9.21 -7.65 -15.06
CA GLY A 41 -9.50 -7.70 -13.62
C GLY A 41 -10.09 -9.05 -13.16
N ARG A 42 -9.79 -10.14 -13.87
CA ARG A 42 -10.08 -11.51 -13.43
C ARG A 42 -9.36 -11.86 -12.11
N PHE A 43 -8.16 -11.33 -11.95
CA PHE A 43 -7.28 -11.60 -10.82
C PHE A 43 -7.06 -10.34 -9.98
N GLY A 44 -6.86 -10.54 -8.69
CA GLY A 44 -6.34 -9.56 -7.73
C GLY A 44 -5.06 -10.12 -7.09
N PHE A 45 -4.26 -9.24 -6.48
CA PHE A 45 -2.97 -9.61 -5.92
C PHE A 45 -2.87 -8.98 -4.53
N SER A 46 -2.79 -9.81 -3.50
CA SER A 46 -2.49 -9.34 -2.15
C SER A 46 -0.98 -9.23 -1.98
N ASP A 47 -0.51 -8.16 -1.36
CA ASP A 47 0.93 -7.92 -1.17
C ASP A 47 1.60 -9.02 -0.35
N ILE A 48 1.04 -9.35 0.82
CA ILE A 48 1.55 -10.44 1.66
C ILE A 48 0.38 -11.20 2.27
N PHE A 49 0.37 -12.51 2.06
CA PHE A 49 -0.55 -13.43 2.72
C PHE A 49 0.20 -14.27 3.75
N ILE A 50 -0.25 -14.26 5.00
CA ILE A 50 0.37 -14.99 6.10
C ILE A 50 -0.54 -16.15 6.49
N LEU A 51 0.00 -17.36 6.35
CA LEU A 51 -0.65 -18.59 6.79
C LEU A 51 -0.55 -18.71 8.32
N SER A 52 -1.67 -19.04 8.96
CA SER A 52 -1.66 -19.42 10.36
C SER A 52 -0.83 -20.70 10.57
N TYR A 53 0.10 -20.66 11.53
CA TYR A 53 0.82 -21.86 11.98
C TYR A 53 -0.05 -22.76 12.87
N LYS A 54 -0.90 -22.15 13.71
CA LYS A 54 -1.86 -22.83 14.62
C LYS A 54 -3.15 -22.01 14.68
N GLY A 55 -4.25 -22.59 14.19
CA GLY A 55 -5.58 -21.96 14.13
C GLY A 55 -6.05 -21.71 12.69
N ASN A 56 -7.25 -21.13 12.55
CA ASN A 56 -7.92 -20.95 11.25
C ASN A 56 -7.82 -19.52 10.69
N ASN A 57 -7.02 -18.65 11.32
CA ASN A 57 -7.00 -17.23 11.01
C ASN A 57 -5.77 -16.88 10.16
N ASN A 58 -5.94 -16.91 8.85
CA ASN A 58 -4.93 -16.36 7.94
C ASN A 58 -5.00 -14.84 7.95
N VAL A 59 -3.87 -14.18 7.71
CA VAL A 59 -3.78 -12.71 7.69
C VAL A 59 -3.43 -12.26 6.28
N ILE A 60 -4.11 -11.21 5.82
CA ILE A 60 -3.83 -10.54 4.56
C ILE A 60 -3.26 -9.17 4.92
N LEU A 61 -2.09 -8.85 4.39
CA LEU A 61 -1.51 -7.52 4.49
C LEU A 61 -1.60 -6.86 3.11
N GLU A 62 -2.22 -5.68 3.10
CA GLU A 62 -2.20 -4.73 1.99
C GLU A 62 -1.32 -3.57 2.42
N LEU A 63 -0.24 -3.35 1.68
CA LEU A 63 0.79 -2.36 1.97
C LEU A 63 0.57 -1.13 1.09
N LYS A 64 0.73 0.05 1.69
CA LYS A 64 0.76 1.33 0.96
C LYS A 64 2.00 2.10 1.37
N TYR A 65 2.80 2.48 0.38
CA TYR A 65 4.03 3.24 0.61
C TYR A 65 3.78 4.73 0.38
N ILE A 66 3.90 5.53 1.44
CA ILE A 66 3.81 6.99 1.38
C ILE A 66 5.23 7.56 1.41
N SER A 67 5.67 8.13 0.29
CA SER A 67 7.00 8.75 0.20
C SER A 67 7.01 10.15 0.83
N LEU A 68 8.07 10.49 1.57
CA LEU A 68 8.25 11.85 2.11
C LEU A 68 8.32 12.91 0.99
N VAL A 69 8.92 12.56 -0.14
CA VAL A 69 9.01 13.43 -1.32
C VAL A 69 7.62 13.74 -1.87
N GLY A 70 6.73 12.74 -1.96
CA GLY A 70 5.35 12.92 -2.42
C GLY A 70 4.53 13.82 -1.49
N LEU A 71 4.80 13.75 -0.17
CA LEU A 71 4.20 14.65 0.83
C LEU A 71 4.71 16.08 0.70
N MET A 72 6.02 16.28 0.55
CA MET A 72 6.61 17.61 0.35
C MET A 72 6.09 18.29 -0.92
N ASN A 73 6.05 17.55 -2.02
CA ASN A 73 5.55 18.06 -3.30
C ASN A 73 4.04 18.38 -3.23
N GLY A 74 3.26 17.61 -2.46
CA GLY A 74 1.85 17.91 -2.19
C GLY A 74 1.64 19.24 -1.46
N MET A 75 2.64 19.71 -0.72
CA MET A 75 2.65 21.03 -0.07
C MET A 75 3.22 22.15 -0.96
N GLN A 76 3.44 21.90 -2.26
CA GLN A 76 4.04 22.84 -3.22
C GLN A 76 5.43 23.36 -2.82
N LYS A 77 6.20 22.57 -2.06
CA LYS A 77 7.59 22.90 -1.70
C LYS A 77 8.54 22.29 -2.72
N ASN A 78 9.17 23.13 -3.55
CA ASN A 78 10.02 22.69 -4.65
C ASN A 78 11.47 22.34 -4.23
N ASN A 79 11.90 22.67 -3.01
CA ASN A 79 13.24 22.37 -2.51
C ASN A 79 13.24 21.12 -1.61
N LEU A 80 13.70 20.01 -2.17
CA LEU A 80 13.82 18.71 -1.51
C LEU A 80 15.24 18.53 -0.94
N GLY A 81 15.54 19.23 0.16
CA GLY A 81 16.79 19.06 0.91
C GLY A 81 16.63 18.13 2.11
N ALA A 82 17.74 17.60 2.62
CA ALA A 82 17.74 16.73 3.80
C ALA A 82 17.19 17.45 5.05
N ASN A 83 17.50 18.75 5.20
CA ASN A 83 17.04 19.56 6.32
C ASN A 83 15.50 19.75 6.29
N GLU A 84 14.92 19.88 5.10
CA GLU A 84 13.50 20.03 4.87
C GLU A 84 12.75 18.73 5.15
N LEU A 85 13.34 17.59 4.76
CA LEU A 85 12.84 16.26 5.11
C LEU A 85 12.88 16.02 6.61
N GLU A 86 13.97 16.38 7.30
CA GLU A 86 14.06 16.26 8.76
C GLU A 86 13.03 17.16 9.48
N LYS A 87 12.78 18.37 8.96
CA LYS A 87 11.70 19.23 9.48
C LYS A 87 10.33 18.60 9.27
N LEU A 88 10.08 18.00 8.11
CA LEU A 88 8.82 17.33 7.82
C LEU A 88 8.61 16.15 8.78
N ASP A 89 9.64 15.32 8.98
CA ASP A 89 9.62 14.18 9.90
C ASP A 89 9.17 14.60 11.32
N LYS A 90 9.80 15.63 11.88
CA LYS A 90 9.44 16.20 13.20
C LYS A 90 8.04 16.80 13.27
N ILE A 91 7.48 17.24 12.14
CA ILE A 91 6.10 17.74 12.07
C ILE A 91 5.15 16.54 12.07
N LEU A 92 5.41 15.52 11.25
CA LEU A 92 4.60 14.30 11.15
C LEU A 92 4.51 13.58 12.49
N GLU A 93 5.59 13.50 13.26
CA GLU A 93 5.60 12.90 14.61
C GLU A 93 4.62 13.57 15.60
N LYS A 94 4.24 14.83 15.37
CA LYS A 94 3.40 15.62 16.28
C LYS A 94 1.96 15.76 15.80
N GLU A 95 1.67 15.36 14.57
CA GLU A 95 0.33 15.46 14.02
C GLU A 95 -0.52 14.27 14.42
N ASP A 96 -1.80 14.53 14.64
CA ASP A 96 -2.78 13.49 14.86
C ASP A 96 -3.11 12.75 13.54
N GLU A 97 -3.67 11.55 13.69
CA GLU A 97 -4.01 10.69 12.56
C GLU A 97 -4.96 11.37 11.57
N GLU A 98 -5.98 12.10 12.04
CA GLU A 98 -6.96 12.76 11.16
C GLU A 98 -6.28 13.83 10.30
N SER A 99 -5.36 14.61 10.89
CA SER A 99 -4.53 15.58 10.18
C SER A 99 -3.61 14.92 9.17
N ILE A 100 -2.96 13.81 9.52
CA ILE A 100 -2.08 13.05 8.62
C ILE A 100 -2.88 12.54 7.42
N LEU A 101 -4.04 11.92 7.64
CA LEU A 101 -4.87 11.38 6.56
C LEU A 101 -5.32 12.46 5.57
N LYS A 102 -5.55 13.69 6.04
CA LYS A 102 -5.94 14.82 5.17
C LYS A 102 -4.78 15.44 4.39
N ARG A 103 -3.52 15.06 4.65
CA ARG A 103 -2.38 15.68 3.98
C ARG A 103 -2.43 15.49 2.47
N PRO A 104 -2.15 16.54 1.69
CA PRO A 104 -1.99 16.41 0.26
C PRO A 104 -0.76 15.55 -0.05
N TYR A 105 -0.93 14.61 -0.96
CA TYR A 105 0.11 13.72 -1.43
C TYR A 105 0.13 13.73 -2.95
N THR A 106 1.34 13.73 -3.51
CA THR A 106 1.54 13.65 -4.95
C THR A 106 2.36 12.45 -5.35
N TYR A 107 2.01 11.85 -6.48
CA TYR A 107 2.76 10.74 -7.06
C TYR A 107 2.71 10.79 -8.59
N TRP A 108 3.70 10.18 -9.23
CA TRP A 108 3.71 10.02 -10.68
C TRP A 108 2.87 8.81 -11.11
N SER A 109 1.76 9.06 -11.80
CA SER A 109 0.95 7.99 -12.40
C SER A 109 1.61 7.52 -13.71
N LYS A 110 1.99 6.23 -13.77
CA LYS A 110 2.52 5.63 -15.00
C LYS A 110 1.45 5.53 -16.09
N GLU A 111 0.21 5.22 -15.71
CA GLU A 111 -0.92 5.07 -16.62
C GLU A 111 -1.26 6.38 -17.32
N ASP A 112 -1.39 7.46 -16.54
CA ASP A 112 -1.77 8.77 -17.07
C ASP A 112 -0.58 9.63 -17.51
N LYS A 113 0.65 9.16 -17.29
CA LYS A 113 1.91 9.85 -17.58
C LYS A 113 1.94 11.29 -17.02
N LYS A 114 1.40 11.47 -15.81
CA LYS A 114 1.36 12.76 -15.12
C LYS A 114 1.41 12.61 -13.61
N THR A 115 1.85 13.66 -12.92
CA THR A 115 1.72 13.76 -11.48
C THR A 115 0.25 13.92 -11.10
N LYS A 116 -0.21 13.12 -10.14
CA LYS A 116 -1.54 13.24 -9.54
C LYS A 116 -1.43 13.79 -8.13
N LEU A 117 -2.41 14.59 -7.74
CA LEU A 117 -2.63 15.05 -6.37
C LEU A 117 -3.78 14.25 -5.76
N THR A 118 -3.61 13.81 -4.52
CA THR A 118 -4.60 13.07 -3.73
C THR A 118 -4.33 13.35 -2.24
N THR A 119 -4.91 12.57 -1.33
CA THR A 119 -4.61 12.60 0.10
C THR A 119 -4.07 11.25 0.58
N ILE A 120 -3.40 11.22 1.74
CA ILE A 120 -3.00 9.95 2.38
C ILE A 120 -4.24 9.09 2.66
N GLY A 121 -5.32 9.72 3.14
CA GLY A 121 -6.59 9.07 3.44
C GLY A 121 -7.21 8.39 2.23
N ASP A 122 -7.20 9.02 1.06
CA ASP A 122 -7.68 8.41 -0.18
C ASP A 122 -6.87 7.15 -0.55
N ILE A 123 -5.54 7.21 -0.41
CA ILE A 123 -4.66 6.06 -0.67
C ILE A 123 -4.98 4.90 0.28
N LEU A 124 -5.12 5.21 1.57
CA LEU A 124 -5.44 4.22 2.59
C LEU A 124 -6.82 3.61 2.36
N ASN A 125 -7.83 4.44 2.07
CA ASN A 125 -9.19 4.00 1.77
C ASN A 125 -9.23 3.08 0.54
N ASN A 126 -8.44 3.38 -0.49
CA ASN A 126 -8.31 2.50 -1.65
C ASN A 126 -7.72 1.15 -1.27
N GLY A 127 -6.67 1.12 -0.45
CA GLY A 127 -6.11 -0.11 0.11
C GLY A 127 -7.12 -0.90 0.94
N MET A 128 -7.91 -0.22 1.78
CA MET A 128 -8.95 -0.86 2.60
C MET A 128 -10.08 -1.44 1.75
N ASN A 129 -10.50 -0.74 0.70
CA ASN A 129 -11.47 -1.25 -0.27
C ASN A 129 -10.96 -2.51 -0.99
N GLN A 130 -9.67 -2.53 -1.35
CA GLN A 130 -9.00 -3.68 -1.95
C GLN A 130 -8.97 -4.87 -0.98
N LEU A 131 -8.58 -4.64 0.28
CA LEU A 131 -8.57 -5.67 1.34
C LEU A 131 -9.97 -6.25 1.58
N ASN A 132 -10.99 -5.40 1.70
CA ASN A 132 -12.39 -5.81 1.85
C ASN A 132 -12.85 -6.67 0.66
N SER A 133 -12.40 -6.36 -0.56
CA SER A 133 -12.73 -7.16 -1.74
C SER A 133 -12.15 -8.58 -1.65
N TYR A 134 -10.94 -8.73 -1.11
CA TYR A 134 -10.27 -10.02 -0.92
C TYR A 134 -10.96 -10.84 0.14
N GLU A 135 -11.26 -10.24 1.30
CA GLU A 135 -12.00 -10.91 2.37
C GLU A 135 -13.35 -11.45 1.87
N ASN A 136 -14.09 -10.61 1.12
CA ASN A 136 -15.36 -11.01 0.51
C ASN A 136 -15.19 -12.17 -0.49
N ASN A 137 -14.08 -12.21 -1.25
CA ASN A 137 -13.78 -13.34 -2.14
C ASN A 137 -13.58 -14.64 -1.37
N PHE A 138 -12.83 -14.61 -0.27
CA PHE A 138 -12.60 -15.78 0.59
C PHE A 138 -13.91 -16.28 1.22
N LYS A 139 -14.76 -15.39 1.75
CA LYS A 139 -16.07 -15.74 2.31
C LYS A 139 -17.02 -16.38 1.28
N ARG A 140 -16.99 -15.93 0.02
CA ARG A 140 -17.83 -16.55 -1.03
C ARG A 140 -17.41 -17.98 -1.34
N LYS A 141 -16.10 -18.29 -1.25
CA LYS A 141 -15.56 -19.62 -1.52
C LYS A 141 -15.76 -20.60 -0.37
N SER A 142 -15.92 -20.15 0.88
CA SER A 142 -16.21 -21.02 2.01
C SER A 142 -17.66 -21.51 2.08
N ASN A 143 -18.56 -20.87 1.32
CA ASN A 143 -20.00 -21.18 1.30
C ASN A 143 -20.42 -22.02 0.07
N GLN A 144 -19.45 -22.52 -0.71
CA GLN A 144 -19.65 -23.45 -1.83
C GLN A 144 -19.14 -24.82 -1.43
#